data_AF-A0A9P8IDN0-F1
#
_entry.id   AF-A0A9P8IDN0-F1
#
_cell.length_a   1.000
_cell.length_b   1.000
_cell.length_c   1.000
_cell.angle_alpha   90.00
_cell.angle_beta   90.00
_cell.angle_gamma   90.00
#
_symmetry.space_group_name_H-M   'P 1'
#
loop_
_entity.id
_entity.type
_entity.pdbx_description
1 polymer ?
#
loop_
_entity_poly.entity_id
_entity_poly.type
_entity_poly.pdbx_seq_one_letter_code
_entity_poly.pdbx_strand_id
1 'polypeptide(L)'
;YDLFHEGSVPPTTLLRKKSLSPTSRDLFLYDLYNDWNRNFVEDALLGLQQQMQDCINDTSEYYAKTLVFVQSSGMGKSRLADSFGQICPMISFVLRERGDGYPPPDHQVRDFLCHMVPTEIRNIATESPLKKGGPDTREFSERRLASIWNHCLAFAILQASINKCEPWALSLISAYSNLTVNK
;
A
#
# COMPACT_ATOMS: atom_id res chain seq x y z
N TYR A 1 -26.00 -4.05 -18.91
CA TYR A 1 -26.41 -2.70 -18.53
C TYR A 1 -27.72 -2.84 -17.79
N ASP A 2 -27.68 -2.99 -16.47
CA ASP A 2 -28.79 -2.90 -15.50
C ASP A 2 -28.33 -3.51 -14.16
N LEU A 3 -27.41 -2.82 -13.46
CA LEU A 3 -26.81 -3.31 -12.21
C LEU A 3 -26.67 -2.22 -11.13
N PHE A 4 -27.47 -1.16 -11.22
CA PHE A 4 -27.62 -0.18 -10.13
C PHE A 4 -29.04 -0.25 -9.61
N HIS A 5 -29.31 -1.24 -8.75
CA HIS A 5 -30.41 -1.13 -7.80
C HIS A 5 -30.17 0.10 -6.92
N GLU A 6 -31.23 0.85 -6.66
CA GLU A 6 -31.29 1.99 -5.72
C GLU A 6 -30.66 1.60 -4.38
N GLY A 7 -29.37 1.87 -4.25
CA GLY A 7 -28.66 1.78 -2.99
C GLY A 7 -29.18 2.88 -2.09
N SER A 8 -29.81 2.49 -0.99
CA SER A 8 -30.07 3.36 0.15
C SER A 8 -28.84 4.22 0.41
N VAL A 9 -29.00 5.54 0.36
CA VAL A 9 -27.95 6.49 0.71
C VAL A 9 -27.36 6.04 2.06
N PRO A 10 -26.07 5.68 2.14
CA PRO A 10 -25.49 5.26 3.40
C PRO A 10 -25.69 6.39 4.41
N PRO A 11 -25.95 6.08 5.69
CA PRO A 11 -26.13 7.11 6.71
C PRO A 11 -24.92 8.03 6.62
N THR A 12 -25.19 9.30 6.30
CA THR A 12 -24.20 10.35 6.11
C THR A 12 -23.21 10.24 7.26
N THR A 13 -22.05 9.65 6.99
CA THR A 13 -20.98 9.57 7.99
C THR A 13 -20.75 11.00 8.38
N LEU A 14 -20.95 11.35 9.66
CA LEU A 14 -20.83 12.72 10.14
C LEU A 14 -19.50 13.27 9.61
N LEU A 15 -19.58 14.05 8.53
CA LEU A 15 -18.43 14.70 7.94
C LEU A 15 -17.83 15.49 9.08
N ARG A 16 -16.58 15.15 9.45
CA ARG A 16 -15.83 15.81 10.50
C ARG A 16 -16.12 17.30 10.41
N LYS A 17 -16.86 17.84 11.39
CA LYS A 17 -17.25 19.25 11.39
C LYS A 17 -15.96 20.03 11.19
N LYS A 18 -15.93 20.82 10.12
CA LYS A 18 -14.78 21.64 9.71
C LYS A 18 -14.42 22.73 10.73
N SER A 19 -15.10 22.77 11.88
CA SER A 19 -14.97 23.77 12.92
C SER A 19 -14.16 23.23 14.09
N LEU A 20 -12.86 23.53 14.05
CA LEU A 20 -11.83 23.55 15.11
C LEU A 20 -10.58 22.85 14.59
N SER A 21 -9.65 23.66 14.08
CA SER A 21 -8.27 23.23 13.98
C SER A 21 -7.82 22.75 15.37
N PRO A 22 -7.19 21.58 15.47
CA PRO A 22 -6.71 21.05 16.75
C PRO A 22 -5.86 22.10 17.47
N THR A 23 -6.10 22.29 18.77
CA THR A 23 -5.36 23.25 19.60
C THR A 23 -3.86 22.93 19.67
N SER A 24 -3.49 21.67 19.44
CA SER A 24 -2.11 21.21 19.25
C SER A 24 -2.03 20.02 18.29
N ARG A 25 -0.86 19.84 17.66
CA ARG A 25 -0.56 18.68 16.78
C ARG A 25 -0.69 17.35 17.52
N ASP A 26 -0.32 17.31 18.79
CA ASP A 26 -0.33 16.08 19.58
C ASP A 26 -1.75 15.61 19.86
N LEU A 27 -2.67 16.55 20.16
CA LEU A 27 -4.09 16.25 20.31
C LEU A 27 -4.70 15.74 18.99
N PHE A 28 -4.30 16.33 17.86
CA PHE A 28 -4.73 15.86 16.53
C PHE A 28 -4.32 14.41 16.25
N LEU A 29 -3.06 14.07 16.54
CA LEU A 29 -2.55 12.71 16.34
C LEU A 29 -3.18 11.72 17.31
N TYR A 30 -3.43 12.14 18.55
CA TYR A 30 -4.13 11.35 19.55
C TYR A 30 -5.57 11.03 19.13
N ASP A 31 -6.32 12.03 18.64
CA ASP A 31 -7.67 11.82 18.10
C ASP A 31 -7.66 10.88 16.89
N LEU A 32 -6.71 11.07 15.96
CA LEU A 32 -6.54 10.17 14.82
C LEU A 32 -6.20 8.74 15.24
N TYR A 33 -5.35 8.58 16.25
CA TYR A 33 -5.03 7.27 16.81
C TYR A 33 -6.29 6.61 17.40
N ASN A 34 -7.11 7.36 18.13
CA ASN A 34 -8.36 6.82 18.68
C ASN A 34 -9.36 6.46 17.58
N ASP A 35 -9.51 7.30 16.55
CA ASP A 35 -10.33 6.99 15.38
C ASP A 35 -9.81 5.77 14.62
N TRP A 36 -8.49 5.59 14.56
CA TRP A 36 -7.82 4.39 14.05
C TRP A 36 -7.97 3.17 14.97
N ASN A 37 -8.62 3.25 16.13
CA ASN A 37 -8.90 2.05 16.93
C ASN A 37 -10.40 1.75 17.02
N ARG A 38 -11.23 2.51 16.31
CA ARG A 38 -12.67 2.26 16.19
C ARG A 38 -12.97 1.22 15.13
N ASN A 39 -14.15 0.60 15.25
CA ASN A 39 -14.67 -0.32 14.25
C ASN A 39 -14.72 0.35 12.88
N PHE A 40 -14.22 -0.35 11.87
CA PHE A 40 -14.25 0.11 10.48
C PHE A 40 -15.61 -0.22 9.83
N VAL A 41 -16.00 0.58 8.83
CA VAL A 41 -17.27 0.37 8.10
C VAL A 41 -17.12 -0.82 7.15
N GLU A 42 -17.98 -1.82 7.33
CA GLU A 42 -17.83 -3.14 6.68
C GLU A 42 -18.06 -3.12 5.16
N ASP A 43 -18.93 -2.27 4.62
CA ASP A 43 -19.29 -2.29 3.20
C ASP A 43 -18.09 -2.09 2.26
N ALA A 44 -17.20 -1.15 2.59
CA ALA A 44 -16.00 -0.89 1.80
C ALA A 44 -15.01 -2.07 1.87
N LEU A 45 -14.97 -2.76 3.02
CA LEU A 45 -14.15 -3.94 3.22
C LEU A 45 -14.67 -5.12 2.39
N LEU A 46 -15.98 -5.35 2.38
CA LEU A 46 -16.64 -6.37 1.55
C LEU A 46 -16.37 -6.13 0.07
N GLY A 47 -16.48 -4.88 -0.40
CA GLY A 47 -16.16 -4.52 -1.78
C GLY A 47 -14.71 -4.84 -2.16
N LEU A 48 -13.76 -4.55 -1.26
CA LEU A 48 -12.35 -4.89 -1.48
C LEU A 48 -12.11 -6.40 -1.48
N GLN A 49 -12.77 -7.15 -0.59
CA GLN A 49 -12.67 -8.61 -0.56
C GLN A 49 -13.17 -9.24 -1.86
N GLN A 50 -14.31 -8.78 -2.37
CA GLN A 50 -14.84 -9.27 -3.65
C GLN A 50 -13.87 -8.97 -4.79
N GLN A 51 -13.36 -7.74 -4.87
CA GLN A 51 -12.38 -7.36 -5.89
C GLN A 51 -11.11 -8.21 -5.83
N MET A 52 -10.64 -8.55 -4.62
CA MET A 52 -9.47 -9.43 -4.43
C MET A 52 -9.76 -10.86 -4.86
N GLN A 53 -10.97 -11.36 -4.57
CA GLN A 53 -11.37 -12.69 -5.04
C GLN A 53 -11.40 -12.75 -6.58
N ASP A 54 -11.90 -11.70 -7.23
CA ASP A 54 -11.88 -11.60 -8.69
C ASP A 54 -10.43 -11.55 -9.21
N CYS A 55 -9.55 -10.83 -8.52
CA CYS A 55 -8.11 -10.84 -8.82
C CYS A 55 -7.46 -12.21 -8.62
N ILE A 56 -7.87 -13.02 -7.64
CA ILE A 56 -7.35 -14.37 -7.44
C ILE A 56 -7.83 -15.31 -8.55
N ASN A 57 -9.09 -15.16 -8.97
CA ASN A 57 -9.72 -16.01 -9.98
C ASN A 57 -9.32 -15.66 -11.42
N ASP A 58 -8.82 -14.45 -11.65
CA ASP A 58 -8.40 -14.02 -12.99
C ASP A 58 -7.11 -14.77 -13.41
N THR A 59 -7.24 -15.52 -14.51
CA THR A 59 -6.22 -16.41 -15.10
C THR A 59 -5.27 -15.70 -16.06
N SER A 60 -5.31 -14.36 -16.12
CA SER A 60 -4.37 -13.59 -16.93
C SER A 60 -2.91 -13.92 -16.61
N GLU A 61 -2.05 -13.84 -17.63
CA GLU A 61 -0.62 -14.15 -17.54
C GLU A 61 0.19 -13.10 -16.75
N TYR A 62 -0.47 -12.15 -16.07
CA TYR A 62 0.19 -11.09 -15.33
C TYR A 62 0.70 -11.61 -13.99
N TYR A 63 2.02 -11.51 -13.79
CA TYR A 63 2.70 -11.86 -12.55
C TYR A 63 2.18 -11.10 -11.32
N ALA A 64 1.71 -9.86 -11.50
CA ALA A 64 1.23 -9.01 -10.42
C ALA A 64 0.02 -8.19 -10.86
N LYS A 65 -0.89 -7.93 -9.91
CA LYS A 65 -2.10 -7.12 -10.10
C LYS A 65 -2.01 -5.88 -9.24
N THR A 66 -2.28 -4.72 -9.84
CA THR A 66 -2.22 -3.43 -9.15
C THR A 66 -3.62 -2.89 -8.96
N LEU A 67 -3.96 -2.53 -7.72
CA LEU A 67 -5.21 -1.85 -7.39
C LEU A 67 -4.89 -0.44 -6.89
N VAL A 68 -5.57 0.56 -7.48
CA VAL A 68 -5.32 1.97 -7.19
C VAL A 68 -6.56 2.60 -6.57
N PHE A 69 -6.41 3.12 -5.35
CA PHE A 69 -7.47 3.84 -4.65
C PHE A 69 -7.30 5.36 -4.81
N VAL A 70 -8.14 5.98 -5.64
CA VAL A 70 -8.13 7.44 -5.84
C VAL A 70 -9.30 8.07 -5.09
N GLN A 71 -9.03 8.70 -3.95
CA GLN A 71 -10.02 9.48 -3.17
C GLN A 71 -9.33 10.61 -2.40
N SER A 72 -10.10 11.60 -1.95
CA SER A 72 -9.63 12.69 -1.09
C SER A 72 -8.92 12.21 0.18
N SER A 73 -8.05 13.07 0.75
CA SER A 73 -7.41 12.78 2.03
C SER A 73 -8.45 12.62 3.15
N GLY A 74 -8.20 11.74 4.11
CA GLY A 74 -9.09 11.49 5.24
C GLY A 74 -10.32 10.62 4.97
N MET A 75 -10.52 10.10 3.75
CA MET A 75 -11.67 9.25 3.41
C MET A 75 -11.53 7.77 3.84
N GLY A 76 -10.59 7.45 4.73
CA GLY A 76 -10.45 6.09 5.26
C GLY A 76 -9.70 5.09 4.38
N LYS A 77 -9.06 5.49 3.27
CA LYS A 77 -8.26 4.58 2.41
C LYS A 77 -7.23 3.74 3.18
N SER A 78 -6.39 4.39 3.98
CA SER A 78 -5.38 3.69 4.77
C SER A 78 -6.02 2.78 5.83
N ARG A 79 -7.20 3.17 6.33
CA ARG A 79 -7.96 2.38 7.30
C ARG A 79 -8.61 1.14 6.66
N LEU A 80 -9.07 1.25 5.42
CA LEU A 80 -9.55 0.12 4.62
C LEU A 80 -8.44 -0.91 4.42
N ALA A 81 -7.24 -0.45 4.03
CA ALA A 81 -6.08 -1.31 3.85
C ALA A 81 -5.67 -2.03 5.15
N ASP A 82 -5.60 -1.28 6.26
CA ASP A 82 -5.33 -1.81 7.61
C ASP A 82 -6.36 -2.86 8.05
N SER A 83 -7.65 -2.57 7.84
CA SER A 83 -8.75 -3.48 8.20
C SER A 83 -8.72 -4.76 7.35
N PHE A 84 -8.43 -4.64 6.06
CA PHE A 84 -8.22 -5.81 5.19
C PHE A 84 -6.98 -6.62 5.60
N GLY A 85 -5.91 -5.93 6.04
CA GLY A 85 -4.69 -6.53 6.55
C GLY A 85 -4.86 -7.42 7.78
N GLN A 86 -5.97 -7.28 8.52
CA GLN A 86 -6.31 -8.15 9.63
C GLN A 86 -6.80 -9.54 9.18
N ILE A 87 -7.26 -9.65 7.93
CA ILE A 87 -7.85 -10.87 7.35
C ILE A 87 -6.88 -11.52 6.36
N CYS A 88 -6.08 -10.71 5.66
CA CYS A 88 -5.11 -11.15 4.67
C CYS A 88 -3.74 -10.57 5.00
N PRO A 89 -2.64 -11.36 4.97
CA PRO A 89 -1.30 -10.83 5.18
C PRO A 89 -1.01 -9.65 4.23
N MET A 90 -0.84 -8.46 4.80
CA MET A 90 -0.56 -7.23 4.07
C MET A 90 0.69 -6.55 4.63
N ILE A 91 1.59 -6.15 3.73
CA ILE A 91 2.72 -5.29 4.04
C ILE A 91 2.38 -3.91 3.52
N SER A 92 2.19 -2.94 4.42
CA SER A 92 1.81 -1.58 4.07
C SER A 92 2.94 -0.61 4.34
N PHE A 93 3.11 0.37 3.45
CA PHE A 93 4.08 1.44 3.59
C PHE A 93 3.40 2.79 3.38
N VAL A 94 3.76 3.78 4.19
CA VAL A 94 3.19 5.11 4.22
C VAL A 94 4.17 6.09 3.59
N LEU A 95 4.08 6.28 2.28
CA LEU A 95 5.09 7.03 1.51
C LEU A 95 4.88 8.57 1.52
N ARG A 96 4.27 9.14 2.56
CA ARG A 96 3.94 10.58 2.60
C ARG A 96 5.18 11.45 2.77
N GLU A 97 5.16 12.65 2.20
CA GLU A 97 6.29 13.58 2.26
C GLU A 97 6.43 14.26 3.64
N ARG A 98 5.30 14.77 4.18
CA ARG A 98 5.21 15.47 5.48
C ARG A 98 4.43 14.68 6.53
N GLY A 99 4.73 14.96 7.81
CA GLY A 99 4.38 14.16 9.00
C GLY A 99 3.06 14.53 9.69
N ASP A 100 2.08 15.01 8.96
CA ASP A 100 0.79 15.52 9.44
C ASP A 100 -0.35 14.53 9.14
N GLY A 101 -0.19 13.28 9.59
CA GLY A 101 -1.23 12.25 9.51
C GLY A 101 -0.85 10.98 10.26
N TYR A 102 -1.84 10.10 10.45
CA TYR A 102 -1.68 8.80 11.09
C TYR A 102 -2.08 7.68 10.11
N PRO A 103 -1.37 6.54 10.04
CA PRO A 103 -0.08 6.27 10.68
C PRO A 103 1.04 7.21 10.19
N PRO A 104 2.15 7.36 10.95
CA PRO A 104 3.30 8.17 10.54
C PRO A 104 3.93 7.70 9.21
N PRO A 105 4.65 8.57 8.49
CA PRO A 105 5.33 8.21 7.24
C PRO A 105 6.54 7.29 7.43
N ASP A 106 6.72 6.35 6.51
CA ASP A 106 7.87 5.44 6.42
C ASP A 106 9.00 6.08 5.60
N HIS A 107 9.67 7.07 6.19
CA HIS A 107 10.69 7.86 5.48
C HIS A 107 11.78 7.00 4.84
N GLN A 108 12.29 5.98 5.54
CA GLN A 108 13.34 5.12 5.00
C GLN A 108 12.89 4.35 3.75
N VAL A 109 11.65 3.83 3.75
CA VAL A 109 11.10 3.07 2.63
C VAL A 109 10.79 4.00 1.46
N ARG A 110 10.20 5.17 1.75
CA ARG A 110 9.97 6.20 0.74
C ARG A 110 11.28 6.62 0.09
N ASP A 111 12.26 6.98 0.90
CA ASP A 111 13.54 7.45 0.40
C ASP A 111 14.17 6.36 -0.48
N PHE A 112 14.18 5.10 -0.02
CA PHE A 112 14.61 3.93 -0.81
C PHE A 112 13.88 3.77 -2.15
N LEU A 113 12.54 3.81 -2.16
CA LEU A 113 11.72 3.72 -3.37
C LEU A 113 11.94 4.89 -4.33
N CYS A 114 12.28 6.07 -3.80
CA CYS A 114 12.58 7.26 -4.57
C CYS A 114 14.07 7.37 -4.94
N HIS A 115 14.89 6.34 -4.69
CA HIS A 115 16.28 6.35 -5.15
C HIS A 115 16.32 6.41 -6.67
N MET A 116 17.02 7.42 -7.18
CA MET A 116 17.32 7.53 -8.60
C MET A 116 18.11 6.32 -9.07
N VAL A 117 17.89 5.91 -10.31
CA VAL A 117 18.70 4.87 -10.96
C VAL A 117 20.18 5.31 -10.92
N PRO A 118 21.09 4.51 -10.33
CA PRO A 118 22.52 4.81 -10.35
C PRO A 118 23.03 5.06 -11.76
N THR A 119 23.94 6.01 -11.91
CA THR A 119 24.48 6.42 -13.22
C THR A 119 25.12 5.23 -13.95
N GLU A 120 25.75 4.31 -13.22
CA GLU A 120 26.38 3.11 -13.74
C GLU A 120 25.36 2.18 -14.39
N ILE A 121 24.23 1.92 -13.72
CA ILE A 121 23.13 1.10 -14.26
C ILE A 121 22.49 1.78 -15.47
N ARG A 122 22.34 3.10 -15.41
CA ARG A 122 21.85 3.90 -16.54
C ARG A 122 22.76 3.76 -17.75
N ASN A 123 24.07 3.88 -17.56
CA ASN A 123 25.06 3.76 -18.63
C ASN A 123 25.02 2.37 -19.28
N ILE A 124 24.98 1.30 -18.48
CA ILE A 124 24.85 -0.08 -18.98
C ILE A 124 23.58 -0.25 -19.82
N ALA A 125 22.45 0.30 -19.37
CA ALA A 125 21.19 0.22 -20.10
C ALA A 125 21.22 0.99 -21.42
N THR A 126 21.92 2.13 -21.47
CA THR A 126 22.08 2.93 -22.70
C THR A 126 23.12 2.38 -23.68
N GLU A 127 24.12 1.63 -23.19
CA GLU A 127 25.15 0.97 -24.00
C GLU A 127 24.68 -0.38 -24.58
N SER A 128 23.57 -0.92 -24.07
CA SER A 128 22.93 -2.11 -24.64
C SER A 128 22.61 -1.85 -26.12
N PRO A 129 22.90 -2.79 -27.04
CA PRO A 129 22.81 -2.55 -28.48
C PRO A 129 21.38 -2.18 -28.88
N LEU A 130 21.14 -0.88 -29.00
CA LEU A 130 19.90 -0.31 -29.49
C LEU A 130 19.66 -0.83 -30.91
N LYS A 131 18.56 -1.54 -31.10
CA LYS A 131 18.02 -1.82 -32.44
C LYS A 131 17.83 -0.47 -33.11
N LYS A 132 18.62 -0.16 -34.15
CA LYS A 132 18.60 1.12 -34.89
C LYS A 132 17.15 1.56 -35.14
N GLY A 133 16.70 2.64 -34.49
CA GLY A 133 15.34 3.13 -34.72
C GLY A 133 15.00 4.43 -34.01
N GLY A 134 14.98 5.53 -34.75
CA GLY A 134 14.21 6.76 -34.46
C GLY A 134 14.50 7.56 -33.18
N PRO A 135 14.11 8.84 -33.12
CA PRO A 135 14.25 9.68 -31.93
C PRO A 135 13.46 9.18 -30.69
N ASP A 136 12.44 8.34 -30.88
CA ASP A 136 11.59 7.75 -29.82
C ASP A 136 12.25 6.63 -28.99
N THR A 137 13.37 6.05 -29.44
CA THR A 137 13.99 4.90 -28.73
C THR A 137 14.65 5.28 -27.42
N ARG A 138 15.09 6.54 -27.25
CA ARG A 138 15.75 6.98 -26.02
C ARG A 138 14.75 7.16 -24.89
N GLU A 139 13.61 7.79 -25.16
CA GLU A 139 12.55 7.96 -24.17
C GLU A 139 11.94 6.62 -23.76
N PHE A 140 11.73 5.73 -24.73
CA PHE A 140 11.27 4.36 -24.46
C PHE A 140 12.26 3.59 -23.58
N SER A 141 13.57 3.72 -23.84
CA SER A 141 14.62 3.08 -23.04
C SER A 141 14.66 3.60 -21.60
N GLU A 142 14.52 4.90 -21.39
CA GLU A 142 14.47 5.52 -20.05
C GLU A 142 13.23 5.06 -19.26
N ARG A 143 12.05 5.03 -19.89
CA ARG A 143 10.82 4.52 -19.23
C ARG A 143 10.94 3.06 -18.84
N ARG A 144 11.53 2.23 -19.72
CA ARG A 144 11.76 0.81 -19.45
C ARG A 144 12.76 0.61 -18.32
N LEU A 145 13.85 1.37 -18.32
CA LEU A 145 14.85 1.34 -17.25
C LEU A 145 14.23 1.72 -15.90
N ALA A 146 13.45 2.81 -15.86
CA ALA A 146 12.75 3.23 -14.65
C ALA A 146 11.76 2.16 -14.16
N SER A 147 11.01 1.52 -15.06
CA SER A 147 10.09 0.44 -14.73
C SER A 147 10.82 -0.77 -14.11
N ILE A 148 11.91 -1.22 -14.74
CA ILE A 148 12.73 -2.33 -14.22
C ILE A 148 13.30 -1.98 -12.85
N TRP A 149 13.87 -0.77 -12.71
CA TRP A 149 14.44 -0.31 -11.45
C TRP A 149 13.41 -0.27 -10.33
N ASN A 150 12.25 0.33 -10.58
CA ASN A 150 11.16 0.40 -9.61
C ASN A 150 10.68 -1.01 -9.21
N HIS A 151 10.62 -1.94 -10.15
CA HIS A 151 10.27 -3.33 -9.86
C HIS A 151 11.33 -4.01 -8.97
N CYS A 152 12.63 -3.81 -9.25
CA CYS A 152 13.71 -4.32 -8.40
C CYS A 152 13.64 -3.75 -6.98
N LEU A 153 13.35 -2.45 -6.82
CA LEU A 153 13.19 -1.83 -5.50
C LEU A 153 12.00 -2.41 -4.75
N ALA A 154 10.85 -2.57 -5.42
CA ALA A 154 9.65 -3.17 -4.82
C ALA A 154 9.91 -4.62 -4.37
N PHE A 155 10.58 -5.42 -5.21
CA PHE A 155 10.96 -6.79 -4.88
C PHE A 155 11.93 -6.85 -3.69
N ALA A 156 12.95 -5.98 -3.68
CA ALA A 156 13.91 -5.90 -2.57
C ALA A 156 13.22 -5.57 -1.25
N ILE A 157 12.27 -4.63 -1.26
CA ILE A 157 11.47 -4.29 -0.08
C ILE A 157 10.60 -5.47 0.35
N LEU A 158 9.93 -6.15 -0.59
CA LEU A 158 9.11 -7.31 -0.29
C LEU A 158 9.95 -8.42 0.37
N GLN A 159 11.09 -8.77 -0.23
CA GLN A 159 11.99 -9.78 0.31
C GLN A 159 12.52 -9.39 1.70
N ALA A 160 12.97 -8.15 1.88
CA ALA A 160 13.45 -7.66 3.17
C ALA A 160 12.35 -7.70 4.24
N SER A 161 11.11 -7.41 3.85
CA SER A 161 9.95 -7.45 4.74
C SER A 161 9.61 -8.88 5.15
N ILE A 162 9.58 -9.83 4.20
CA ILE A 162 9.39 -11.26 4.49
C ILE A 162 10.48 -11.77 5.44
N ASN A 163 11.75 -11.47 5.15
CA ASN A 163 12.88 -11.89 5.99
C ASN A 163 12.81 -11.32 7.41
N LYS A 164 12.23 -10.13 7.60
CA LYS A 164 11.98 -9.56 8.93
C LYS A 164 10.76 -10.18 9.61
N CYS A 165 9.73 -10.52 8.85
CA CYS A 165 8.51 -11.14 9.38
C CYS A 165 8.71 -12.61 9.77
N GLU A 166 9.59 -13.35 9.09
CA GLU A 166 9.84 -14.78 9.35
C GLU A 166 10.25 -15.07 10.80
N PRO A 167 11.24 -14.39 11.41
CA PRO A 167 11.57 -14.54 12.83
C PRO A 167 10.39 -14.25 13.76
N TRP A 168 9.57 -13.25 13.40
CA TRP A 168 8.42 -12.85 14.20
C TRP A 168 7.31 -13.89 14.14
N ALA A 169 7.00 -14.42 12.95
CA ALA A 169 6.02 -15.49 12.75
C ALA A 169 6.42 -16.75 13.52
N LEU A 170 7.69 -17.16 13.45
CA LEU A 170 8.21 -18.30 14.21
C LEU A 170 8.12 -18.09 15.73
N SER A 171 8.40 -16.88 16.22
CA SER A 171 8.26 -16.55 17.64
C SER A 171 6.80 -16.60 18.12
N LEU A 172 5.86 -16.15 17.29
CA LEU A 172 4.43 -16.17 17.59
C LEU A 172 3.89 -17.60 17.64
N ILE A 173 4.29 -18.44 16.68
CA ILE A 173 3.93 -19.86 16.64
C ILE A 173 4.48 -20.58 17.87
N SER A 174 5.72 -20.31 18.28
CA SER A 174 6.32 -20.88 19.50
C SER A 174 5.59 -20.43 20.77
N ALA A 175 5.21 -19.15 20.87
CA ALA A 175 4.44 -18.63 22.00
C ALA A 175 3.03 -19.27 22.08
N TYR A 176 2.35 -19.42 20.95
CA TYR A 176 1.05 -20.09 20.88
C TYR A 176 1.12 -21.58 21.25
N SER A 177 2.12 -22.30 20.76
CA SER A 177 2.30 -23.73 21.07
C SER A 177 2.60 -23.97 22.55
N ASN A 178 3.37 -23.09 23.20
CA ASN A 178 3.61 -23.15 24.65
C ASN A 178 2.37 -22.83 25.50
N LEU A 179 1.44 -22.00 25.00
CA LEU A 179 0.16 -21.71 25.66
C LEU A 179 -0.84 -22.87 25.55
N THR A 180 -0.78 -23.66 24.47
CA THR A 180 -1.63 -24.84 24.29
C THR A 180 -1.13 -26.08 25.03
N VAL A 181 0.17 -26.18 25.36
CA VAL A 181 0.74 -27.32 26.11
C VAL A 181 0.56 -27.19 27.62
N ASN A 182 0.28 -25.98 28.14
CA ASN A 182 0.04 -25.72 29.56
C ASN A 182 -1.46 -25.68 29.94
N LYS A 183 -2.33 -26.34 29.17
CA LYS A 183 -3.75 -26.54 29.50
C LYS A 183 -4.06 -28.01 29.73
#